data_AF-A0A0J1AZA2-F1
#
_entry.id   AF-A0A0J1AZA2-F1
#
_cell.length_a   1.000
_cell.length_b   1.000
_cell.length_c   1.000
_cell.angle_alpha   90.00
_cell.angle_beta   90.00
_cell.angle_gamma   90.00
#
_symmetry.space_group_name_H-M   'P 1'
#
loop_
_entity.id
_entity.type
_entity.pdbx_description
1 polymer ?
#
loop_
_entity_poly.entity_id
_entity_poly.type
_entity_poly.pdbx_seq_one_letter_code
_entity_poly.pdbx_strand_id
1 'polypeptide(L)'
;MSLRSAILKAAIPLVPEAGFSRAALTAGLASLPSSSSKVSDEAGREAVIDTLFGGSAASDAPRALVQAWEDAGRAVMHGAGKGDALERLHTVLGRRLEWSASVGEHLLDAHALLVAPTTSAPLPRPLLALLDRLPSPPFPLNRVTDPLPNKPTLGATGGRLPLPGLHAAAPLAYAWRVADEAVYAAQPDKGRQGVMREPAGAGVEWYSHRAGLALAYLEAEAHLLQPIDTATKPPTPGHNPHLSAALVSLRDSLSKYATARRGLGTAESATESAISFLELMTRSIAGIVRSRGF
;
A
#
# COMPACT_ATOMS: atom_id res chain seq x y z
N MET A 1 22.27 15.27 4.67
CA MET A 1 21.37 14.23 5.23
C MET A 1 20.92 14.70 6.60
N SER A 2 19.62 14.82 6.87
CA SER A 2 19.12 15.13 8.21
C SER A 2 19.28 13.92 9.12
N LEU A 3 19.41 14.12 10.44
CA LEU A 3 19.47 13.02 11.41
C LEU A 3 18.25 12.07 11.27
N ARG A 4 17.06 12.63 11.06
CA ARG A 4 15.83 11.88 10.77
C ARG A 4 16.00 10.93 9.59
N SER A 5 16.52 11.41 8.46
CA SER A 5 16.76 10.56 7.27
C SER A 5 17.81 9.48 7.49
N ALA A 6 18.85 9.77 8.28
CA ALA A 6 19.89 8.80 8.62
C ALA A 6 19.34 7.67 9.51
N ILE A 7 18.53 8.00 10.52
CA ILE A 7 17.86 7.02 11.40
C ILE A 7 16.94 6.12 10.57
N LEU A 8 16.08 6.71 9.73
CA LEU A 8 15.16 5.94 8.88
C LEU A 8 15.92 4.97 7.97
N LYS A 9 17.00 5.43 7.32
CA LYS A 9 17.82 4.58 6.45
C LYS A 9 18.49 3.44 7.21
N ALA A 10 18.95 3.70 8.43
CA ALA A 10 19.57 2.68 9.29
C ALA A 10 18.56 1.68 9.86
N ALA A 11 17.30 2.09 10.05
CA ALA A 11 16.23 1.25 10.59
C ALA A 11 15.64 0.28 9.56
N ILE A 12 15.61 0.63 8.27
CA ILE A 12 15.07 -0.22 7.19
C ILE A 12 15.57 -1.68 7.22
N PRO A 13 16.88 -1.97 7.30
CA PRO A 13 17.36 -3.36 7.33
C PRO A 13 16.95 -4.14 8.59
N LEU A 14 16.50 -3.46 9.65
CA LEU A 14 16.05 -4.07 10.90
C LEU A 14 14.55 -4.38 10.93
N VAL A 15 13.79 -3.88 9.94
CA VAL A 15 12.34 -4.08 9.84
C VAL A 15 11.94 -5.57 9.80
N PRO A 16 12.67 -6.49 9.14
CA PRO A 16 12.28 -7.90 9.13
C PRO A 16 12.30 -8.57 10.52
N GLU A 17 13.03 -8.01 11.48
CA GLU A 17 13.15 -8.54 12.84
C GLU A 17 12.31 -7.75 13.86
N ALA A 18 12.29 -6.42 13.74
CA ALA A 18 11.64 -5.52 14.70
C ALA A 18 10.30 -4.94 14.22
N GLY A 19 9.91 -5.23 12.97
CA GLY A 19 8.74 -4.66 12.31
C GLY A 19 8.83 -3.16 12.06
N PHE A 20 7.72 -2.58 11.60
CA PHE A 20 7.57 -1.12 11.47
C PHE A 20 7.27 -0.49 12.83
N SER A 21 8.23 -0.56 13.74
CA SER A 21 8.06 -0.16 15.14
C SER A 21 9.04 0.92 15.56
N ARG A 22 8.80 1.49 16.75
CA ARG A 22 9.76 2.41 17.38
C ARG A 22 11.06 1.70 17.77
N ALA A 23 10.99 0.41 18.12
CA ALA A 23 12.18 -0.40 18.42
C ALA A 23 13.13 -0.48 17.22
N ALA A 24 12.61 -0.58 15.99
CA ALA A 24 13.43 -0.53 14.79
C ALA A 24 14.15 0.83 14.64
N LEU A 25 13.49 1.93 15.02
CA LEU A 25 14.07 3.28 14.96
C LEU A 25 15.13 3.49 16.05
N THR A 26 14.91 3.03 17.28
CA THR A 26 15.90 3.14 18.36
C THR A 26 17.13 2.27 18.10
N ALA A 27 16.93 1.07 17.56
CA ALA A 27 18.01 0.22 17.09
C ALA A 27 18.77 0.85 15.90
N GLY A 28 18.03 1.44 14.95
CA GLY A 28 18.61 2.22 13.85
C GLY A 28 19.47 3.39 14.34
N LEU A 29 18.99 4.15 15.33
CA LEU A 29 19.75 5.23 15.98
C LEU A 29 21.00 4.71 16.71
N ALA A 30 20.91 3.55 17.37
CA ALA A 30 22.05 2.93 18.04
C ALA A 30 23.14 2.46 17.06
N SER A 31 22.76 2.10 15.83
CA SER A 31 23.71 1.65 14.79
C SER A 31 24.51 2.78 14.12
N LEU A 32 24.13 4.05 14.31
CA LEU A 32 24.79 5.17 13.64
C LEU A 32 26.13 5.50 14.32
N PRO A 33 27.22 5.69 13.54
CA PRO A 33 28.57 5.91 14.08
C PRO A 33 28.76 7.27 14.77
N SER A 34 27.78 8.18 14.64
CA SER A 34 27.87 9.58 15.09
C SER A 34 26.87 9.93 16.20
N SER A 35 26.09 8.96 16.69
CA SER A 35 25.26 9.13 17.89
C SER A 35 26.23 9.24 19.07
N SER A 36 26.64 10.47 19.36
CA SER A 36 27.61 10.84 20.38
C SER A 36 27.42 10.01 21.65
N SER A 37 28.52 9.57 22.26
CA SER A 37 28.62 8.85 23.54
C SER A 37 27.76 9.36 24.71
N LYS A 38 27.15 10.54 24.55
CA LYS A 38 26.22 11.18 25.50
C LYS A 38 24.81 10.58 25.49
N VAL A 39 24.35 9.93 24.42
CA VAL A 39 23.02 9.29 24.35
C VAL A 39 23.17 7.76 24.39
N SER A 40 23.89 7.28 25.39
CA SER A 40 24.07 5.83 25.58
C SER A 40 22.82 5.18 26.21
N ASP A 41 22.05 5.95 26.98
CA ASP A 41 20.86 5.44 27.65
C ASP A 41 19.68 5.29 26.68
N GLU A 42 18.90 4.21 26.85
CA GLU A 42 17.70 3.90 26.05
C GLU A 42 16.67 5.03 26.17
N ALA A 43 16.48 5.57 27.39
CA ALA A 43 15.56 6.69 27.62
C ALA A 43 15.95 7.94 26.80
N GLY A 44 17.25 8.18 26.63
CA GLY A 44 17.76 9.26 25.80
C GLY A 44 17.47 9.03 24.31
N ARG A 45 17.60 7.78 23.83
CA ARG A 45 17.29 7.43 22.44
C ARG A 45 15.80 7.59 22.14
N GLU A 46 14.93 7.14 23.03
CA GLU A 46 13.48 7.33 22.90
C GLU A 46 13.09 8.82 22.91
N ALA A 47 13.70 9.65 23.77
CA ALA A 47 13.47 11.09 23.77
C ALA A 47 13.87 11.75 22.43
N VAL A 48 14.96 11.28 21.80
CA VAL A 48 15.37 11.74 20.46
C VAL A 48 14.35 11.32 19.40
N ILE A 49 13.85 10.07 19.45
CA ILE A 49 12.81 9.60 18.54
C ILE A 49 11.52 10.41 18.72
N ASP A 50 11.10 10.68 19.96
CA ASP A 50 9.94 11.52 20.26
C ASP A 50 10.09 12.94 19.70
N THR A 51 11.28 13.52 19.83
CA THR A 51 11.55 14.88 19.33
C THR A 51 11.52 14.93 17.80
N LEU A 52 12.03 13.89 17.12
CA LEU A 52 12.16 13.87 15.67
C LEU A 52 10.90 13.41 14.94
N PHE A 53 10.13 12.52 15.53
CA PHE A 53 8.98 11.87 14.90
C PHE A 53 7.64 12.15 15.58
N GLY A 54 7.64 12.91 16.67
CA GLY A 54 6.45 13.14 17.51
C GLY A 54 6.37 12.16 18.67
N GLY A 55 5.57 12.51 19.69
CA GLY A 55 5.48 11.75 20.93
C GLY A 55 4.99 10.30 20.75
N SER A 56 5.27 9.47 21.75
CA SER A 56 5.02 8.02 21.78
C SER A 56 3.58 7.56 21.48
N ALA A 57 2.58 8.43 21.69
CA ALA A 57 1.19 8.15 21.38
C ALA A 57 0.83 8.30 19.87
N ALA A 58 1.71 8.89 19.07
CA ALA A 58 1.45 9.14 17.65
C ALA A 58 1.93 7.97 16.77
N SER A 59 1.07 7.54 15.85
CA SER A 59 1.40 6.57 14.79
C SER A 59 2.37 7.13 13.72
N ASP A 60 2.93 8.32 13.95
CA ASP A 60 3.74 9.06 12.99
C ASP A 60 5.14 8.49 12.81
N ALA A 61 5.78 7.97 13.87
CA ALA A 61 7.11 7.37 13.76
C ALA A 61 7.11 6.06 12.95
N PRO A 62 6.23 5.07 13.25
CA PRO A 62 6.04 3.90 12.40
C PRO A 62 5.67 4.24 10.95
N ARG A 63 4.75 5.20 10.76
CA ARG A 63 4.32 5.61 9.42
C ARG A 63 5.46 6.27 8.63
N ALA A 64 6.29 7.09 9.28
CA ALA A 64 7.48 7.65 8.64
C ALA A 64 8.49 6.56 8.23
N LEU A 65 8.60 5.49 9.02
CA LEU A 65 9.42 4.32 8.65
C LEU A 65 8.84 3.58 7.45
N VAL A 66 7.52 3.37 7.40
CA VAL A 66 6.84 2.78 6.23
C VAL A 66 7.08 3.64 4.98
N GLN A 67 6.92 4.97 5.07
CA GLN A 67 7.18 5.87 3.95
C GLN A 67 8.63 5.80 3.47
N ALA A 68 9.61 5.80 4.38
CA ALA A 68 11.02 5.67 4.02
C ALA A 68 11.33 4.31 3.36
N TRP A 69 10.69 3.24 3.84
CA TRP A 69 10.77 1.92 3.23
C TRP A 69 10.14 1.88 1.83
N GLU A 70 8.99 2.53 1.61
CA GLU A 70 8.39 2.67 0.28
C GLU A 70 9.31 3.41 -0.68
N ASP A 71 9.93 4.51 -0.20
CA ASP A 71 10.84 5.34 -0.99
C ASP A 71 12.10 4.55 -1.39
N ALA A 72 12.68 3.80 -0.45
CA ALA A 72 13.79 2.88 -0.74
C ALA A 72 13.36 1.76 -1.71
N GLY A 73 12.16 1.23 -1.55
CA GLY A 73 11.57 0.23 -2.45
C GLY A 73 11.37 0.75 -3.88
N ARG A 74 11.02 2.03 -4.04
CA ARG A 74 10.97 2.68 -5.36
C ARG A 74 12.37 2.92 -5.94
N ALA A 75 13.35 3.24 -5.10
CA ALA A 75 14.73 3.40 -5.57
C ALA A 75 15.32 2.11 -6.17
N VAL A 76 14.99 0.93 -5.64
CA VAL A 76 15.46 -0.37 -6.17
C VAL A 76 14.78 -0.79 -7.48
N MET A 77 13.65 -0.17 -7.82
CA MET A 77 12.96 -0.40 -9.10
C MET A 77 13.78 0.10 -10.29
N HIS A 78 14.67 1.08 -10.08
CA HIS A 78 15.52 1.60 -11.13
C HIS A 78 16.58 0.57 -11.58
N GLY A 79 16.69 0.40 -12.89
CA GLY A 79 17.78 -0.32 -13.53
C GLY A 79 17.41 -0.74 -14.94
N ALA A 80 18.40 -0.99 -15.79
CA ALA A 80 18.17 -1.41 -17.17
C ALA A 80 17.64 -2.85 -17.18
N GLY A 81 16.32 -3.01 -17.26
CA GLY A 81 15.71 -4.26 -17.70
C GLY A 81 16.03 -4.49 -19.17
N LYS A 82 16.46 -5.70 -19.54
CA LYS A 82 16.56 -6.13 -20.94
C LYS A 82 15.23 -6.74 -21.38
N GLY A 83 14.96 -6.75 -22.67
CA GLY A 83 13.75 -7.38 -23.24
C GLY A 83 12.74 -6.37 -23.76
N ASP A 84 11.53 -6.85 -24.05
CA ASP A 84 10.42 -6.01 -24.50
C ASP A 84 9.85 -5.14 -23.35
N ALA A 85 8.83 -4.33 -23.64
CA ALA A 85 8.24 -3.45 -22.64
C ALA A 85 7.59 -4.21 -21.47
N LEU A 86 7.03 -5.40 -21.72
CA LEU A 86 6.34 -6.19 -20.71
C LEU A 86 7.34 -6.88 -19.78
N GLU A 87 8.40 -7.47 -20.33
CA GLU A 87 9.51 -8.05 -19.57
C GLU A 87 10.23 -7.00 -18.71
N ARG A 88 10.39 -5.77 -19.23
CA ARG A 88 10.89 -4.65 -18.43
C ARG A 88 9.97 -4.31 -17.25
N LEU A 89 8.67 -4.20 -17.49
CA LEU A 89 7.69 -3.95 -16.41
C LEU A 89 7.67 -5.09 -15.39
N HIS A 90 7.69 -6.35 -15.83
CA HIS A 90 7.77 -7.52 -14.97
C HIS A 90 9.04 -7.50 -14.13
N THR A 91 10.19 -7.18 -14.73
CA THR A 91 11.47 -7.06 -14.00
C THR A 91 11.43 -5.96 -12.95
N VAL A 92 10.91 -4.79 -13.30
CA VAL A 92 10.85 -3.62 -12.42
C VAL A 92 9.89 -3.85 -11.24
N LEU A 93 8.67 -4.33 -11.51
CA LEU A 93 7.69 -4.64 -10.47
C LEU A 93 8.09 -5.88 -9.67
N GLY A 94 8.77 -6.85 -10.29
CA GLY A 94 9.32 -8.02 -9.61
C GLY A 94 10.32 -7.65 -8.53
N ARG A 95 11.27 -6.74 -8.82
CA ARG A 95 12.19 -6.20 -7.79
C ARG A 95 11.45 -5.51 -6.65
N ARG A 96 10.36 -4.79 -6.95
CA ARG A 96 9.52 -4.16 -5.91
C ARG A 96 8.84 -5.21 -5.05
N LEU A 97 8.33 -6.29 -5.63
CA LEU A 97 7.74 -7.42 -4.89
C LEU A 97 8.77 -8.15 -4.05
N GLU A 98 9.99 -8.37 -4.55
CA GLU A 98 11.10 -8.93 -3.78
C GLU A 98 11.44 -8.04 -2.58
N TRP A 99 11.49 -6.72 -2.76
CA TRP A 99 11.64 -5.76 -1.67
C TRP A 99 10.49 -5.86 -0.66
N SER A 100 9.24 -5.99 -1.13
CA SER A 100 8.08 -6.23 -0.24
C SER A 100 8.19 -7.55 0.53
N ALA A 101 8.61 -8.63 -0.13
CA ALA A 101 8.73 -9.94 0.47
C ALA A 101 9.83 -10.01 1.54
N SER A 102 10.87 -9.16 1.44
CA SER A 102 11.94 -9.11 2.44
C SER A 102 11.48 -8.68 3.83
N VAL A 103 10.30 -8.06 3.95
CA VAL A 103 9.72 -7.63 5.23
C VAL A 103 8.98 -8.77 5.93
N GLY A 104 8.59 -9.83 5.20
CA GLY A 104 7.87 -10.97 5.77
C GLY A 104 6.48 -10.59 6.30
N GLU A 105 6.18 -11.01 7.53
CA GLU A 105 4.87 -10.83 8.17
C GLU A 105 4.52 -9.36 8.47
N HIS A 106 5.53 -8.51 8.69
CA HIS A 106 5.35 -7.10 8.98
C HIS A 106 4.84 -6.28 7.79
N LEU A 107 4.71 -6.88 6.61
CA LEU A 107 4.11 -6.23 5.45
C LEU A 107 2.64 -5.85 5.74
N LEU A 108 1.91 -6.71 6.47
CA LEU A 108 0.54 -6.44 6.87
C LEU A 108 0.47 -5.22 7.80
N ASP A 109 1.41 -5.10 8.73
CA ASP A 109 1.53 -3.94 9.62
C ASP A 109 1.78 -2.65 8.83
N ALA A 110 2.61 -2.72 7.78
CA ALA A 110 2.84 -1.60 6.87
C ALA A 110 1.52 -1.12 6.24
N HIS A 111 0.73 -2.05 5.67
CA HIS A 111 -0.56 -1.72 5.08
C HIS A 111 -1.55 -1.18 6.13
N ALA A 112 -1.56 -1.75 7.35
CA ALA A 112 -2.38 -1.25 8.43
C ALA A 112 -2.01 0.20 8.79
N LEU A 113 -0.72 0.54 8.85
CA LEU A 113 -0.23 1.90 9.12
C LEU A 113 -0.55 2.90 8.00
N LEU A 114 -0.61 2.44 6.74
CA LEU A 114 -1.00 3.25 5.59
C LEU A 114 -2.49 3.55 5.56
N VAL A 115 -3.32 2.58 5.96
CA VAL A 115 -4.79 2.72 6.02
C VAL A 115 -5.23 3.47 7.27
N ALA A 116 -4.47 3.34 8.37
CA ALA A 116 -4.78 4.01 9.62
C ALA A 116 -4.93 5.51 9.39
N PRO A 117 -6.04 6.13 9.82
CA PRO A 117 -6.20 7.57 9.70
C PRO A 117 -5.04 8.27 10.42
N THR A 118 -4.49 9.30 9.78
CA THR A 118 -3.68 10.27 10.50
C THR A 118 -4.66 10.98 11.42
N THR A 119 -4.54 10.77 12.73
CA THR A 119 -5.36 11.46 13.73
C THR A 119 -4.93 12.93 13.75
N SER A 120 -5.28 13.67 12.70
CA SER A 120 -4.91 15.07 12.52
C SER A 120 -5.87 15.94 13.33
N ALA A 121 -5.59 16.05 14.63
CA ALA A 121 -6.31 16.88 15.59
C ALA A 121 -7.82 16.54 15.72
N PRO A 122 -8.45 16.79 16.88
CA PRO A 122 -9.90 16.81 16.94
C PRO A 122 -10.39 17.87 15.95
N LEU A 123 -11.18 17.46 14.95
CA LEU A 123 -11.92 18.39 14.10
C LEU A 123 -12.61 19.42 15.01
N PRO A 124 -12.51 20.73 14.71
CA PRO A 124 -13.26 21.71 15.48
C PRO A 124 -14.74 21.31 15.45
N ARG A 125 -15.31 21.15 16.65
CA ARG A 125 -16.70 20.72 16.91
C ARG A 125 -17.78 21.32 15.97
N PRO A 126 -17.70 22.56 15.44
CA PRO A 126 -18.73 23.07 14.52
C PRO A 126 -18.91 22.27 13.21
N LEU A 127 -17.89 21.57 12.70
CA LEU A 127 -18.02 20.81 11.44
C LEU A 127 -18.79 19.49 11.60
N LEU A 128 -18.69 18.85 12.78
CA LEU A 128 -19.46 17.65 13.08
C LEU A 128 -20.96 17.95 13.15
N ALA A 129 -21.34 19.12 13.69
CA ALA A 129 -22.73 19.56 13.74
C ALA A 129 -23.34 19.84 12.34
N LEU A 130 -22.51 20.08 11.32
CA LEU A 130 -22.96 20.32 9.95
C LEU A 130 -23.20 19.01 9.19
N LEU A 131 -22.39 17.98 9.47
CA LEU A 131 -22.57 16.63 8.92
C LEU A 131 -23.84 15.95 9.45
N ASP A 132 -24.20 16.19 10.72
CA ASP A 132 -25.47 15.72 11.31
C ASP A 132 -26.72 16.40 10.72
N ARG A 133 -26.55 17.52 10.01
CA ARG A 133 -27.64 18.26 9.35
C ARG A 133 -27.81 17.93 7.87
N LEU A 134 -26.96 17.09 7.29
CA LEU A 134 -27.15 16.67 5.90
C LEU A 134 -28.30 15.66 5.82
N PRO A 135 -29.31 15.90 4.96
CA PRO A 135 -30.41 14.96 4.76
C PRO A 135 -29.85 13.63 4.24
N SER A 136 -30.14 12.55 4.97
CA SER A 136 -29.76 11.20 4.58
C SER A 136 -30.31 10.90 3.17
N PRO A 137 -29.48 10.45 2.21
CA PRO A 137 -29.97 10.13 0.88
C PRO A 137 -30.97 8.96 0.92
N PRO A 138 -32.07 9.01 0.16
CA PRO A 138 -33.08 7.96 0.12
C PRO A 138 -32.57 6.79 -0.73
N PHE A 139 -31.71 5.95 -0.17
CA PHE A 139 -31.40 4.65 -0.78
C PHE A 139 -32.23 3.55 -0.10
N PRO A 140 -33.15 2.88 -0.82
CA PRO A 140 -33.90 1.77 -0.28
C PRO A 140 -33.00 0.53 -0.24
N LEU A 141 -32.36 0.28 0.90
CA LEU A 141 -31.80 -1.05 1.19
C LEU A 141 -32.95 -1.95 1.64
N ASN A 142 -33.32 -2.91 0.78
CA ASN A 142 -34.31 -3.94 1.06
C ASN A 142 -33.93 -4.69 2.35
N ARG A 143 -34.78 -4.53 3.35
CA ARG A 143 -34.69 -5.15 4.66
C ARG A 143 -35.27 -6.55 4.56
N VAL A 144 -34.41 -7.57 4.55
CA VAL A 144 -34.84 -8.96 4.76
C VAL A 144 -35.26 -9.08 6.22
N THR A 145 -36.56 -9.18 6.46
CA THR A 145 -37.14 -9.41 7.79
C THR A 145 -37.43 -10.89 7.95
N ASP A 146 -36.55 -11.62 8.65
CA ASP A 146 -36.91 -12.88 9.29
C ASP A 146 -36.97 -12.67 10.81
N PRO A 147 -38.04 -13.13 11.50
CA PRO A 147 -38.15 -13.01 12.94
C PRO A 147 -37.59 -14.25 13.65
N LEU A 148 -36.58 -14.08 14.50
CA LEU A 148 -36.17 -15.07 15.51
C LEU A 148 -36.12 -14.41 16.90
N PRO A 149 -36.42 -15.16 17.99
CA PRO A 149 -36.75 -14.57 19.28
C PRO A 149 -35.55 -14.38 20.23
N ASN A 150 -35.54 -13.20 20.86
CA ASN A 150 -35.09 -12.86 22.23
C ASN A 150 -33.73 -13.34 22.77
N LYS A 151 -32.75 -12.41 22.80
CA LYS A 151 -31.86 -12.03 23.95
C LYS A 151 -30.74 -11.06 23.46
N PRO A 152 -29.96 -10.46 24.38
CA PRO A 152 -30.26 -9.34 25.27
C PRO A 152 -29.91 -7.97 24.63
N THR A 153 -30.30 -6.91 25.32
CA THR A 153 -30.22 -5.49 24.96
C THR A 153 -28.81 -4.99 24.59
N LEU A 154 -28.55 -4.86 23.29
CA LEU A 154 -27.52 -4.00 22.69
C LEU A 154 -28.18 -2.68 22.23
N GLY A 155 -28.79 -1.97 23.17
CA GLY A 155 -29.55 -0.75 22.90
C GLY A 155 -28.72 0.50 23.19
N ALA A 156 -27.92 0.96 22.22
CA ALA A 156 -27.42 2.36 22.17
C ALA A 156 -26.69 2.73 20.87
N THR A 157 -26.32 1.78 20.01
CA THR A 157 -25.76 2.06 18.68
C THR A 157 -26.78 1.60 17.64
N GLY A 158 -27.41 2.54 16.93
CA GLY A 158 -28.52 2.29 16.02
C GLY A 158 -28.17 1.42 14.80
N GLY A 159 -27.89 0.13 14.99
CA GLY A 159 -27.69 -0.89 13.96
C GLY A 159 -26.49 -0.69 13.03
N ARG A 160 -25.73 0.39 13.18
CA ARG A 160 -24.49 0.62 12.44
C ARG A 160 -23.37 0.00 13.26
N LEU A 161 -22.94 -1.20 12.85
CA LEU A 161 -21.61 -1.68 13.21
C LEU A 161 -20.64 -0.52 12.89
N PRO A 162 -19.80 -0.07 13.84
CA PRO A 162 -18.72 0.84 13.54
C PRO A 162 -17.73 0.09 12.67
N LEU A 163 -18.04 -0.05 11.38
CA LEU A 163 -17.06 -0.43 10.40
C LEU A 163 -16.05 0.71 10.45
N PRO A 164 -14.81 0.48 10.89
CA PRO A 164 -13.78 1.50 10.77
C PRO A 164 -13.80 1.95 9.31
N GLY A 165 -13.85 3.27 9.08
CA GLY A 165 -13.86 3.81 7.72
C GLY A 165 -12.61 3.37 7.00
N LEU A 166 -12.68 2.23 6.29
CA LEU A 166 -11.57 1.69 5.56
C LEU A 166 -11.31 2.67 4.41
N HIS A 167 -10.23 3.42 4.53
CA HIS A 167 -9.71 4.21 3.42
C HIS A 167 -9.17 3.24 2.37
N ALA A 168 -10.08 2.63 1.58
CA ALA A 168 -9.74 1.77 0.44
C ALA A 168 -8.85 2.51 -0.59
N ALA A 169 -8.82 3.83 -0.51
CA ALA A 169 -7.91 4.68 -1.27
C ALA A 169 -6.44 4.52 -0.86
N ALA A 170 -6.10 4.11 0.36
CA ALA A 170 -4.71 4.09 0.82
C ALA A 170 -3.87 2.98 0.14
N PRO A 171 -4.32 1.71 0.07
CA PRO A 171 -3.59 0.67 -0.67
C PRO A 171 -3.53 0.99 -2.16
N LEU A 172 -4.60 1.57 -2.72
CA LEU A 172 -4.63 1.99 -4.11
C LEU A 172 -3.65 3.14 -4.38
N ALA A 173 -3.58 4.14 -3.51
CA ALA A 173 -2.65 5.26 -3.64
C ALA A 173 -1.20 4.80 -3.53
N TYR A 174 -0.92 3.84 -2.65
CA TYR A 174 0.38 3.18 -2.57
C TYR A 174 0.74 2.46 -3.87
N ALA A 175 -0.15 1.59 -4.37
CA ALA A 175 0.08 0.88 -5.63
C ALA A 175 0.17 1.82 -6.83
N TRP A 176 -0.54 2.93 -6.80
CA TRP A 176 -0.46 3.99 -7.82
C TRP A 176 0.94 4.61 -7.86
N ARG A 177 1.54 4.92 -6.71
CA ARG A 177 2.93 5.42 -6.63
C ARG A 177 3.94 4.40 -7.18
N VAL A 178 3.72 3.11 -6.91
CA VAL A 178 4.54 2.02 -7.46
C VAL A 178 4.37 1.95 -8.98
N ALA A 179 3.13 2.01 -9.48
CA ALA A 179 2.86 2.00 -10.91
C ALA A 179 3.50 3.19 -11.63
N ASP A 180 3.39 4.39 -11.07
CA ASP A 180 4.03 5.60 -11.62
C ASP A 180 5.55 5.42 -11.78
N GLU A 181 6.21 4.91 -10.72
CA GLU A 181 7.64 4.62 -10.75
C GLU A 181 7.98 3.52 -11.76
N ALA A 182 7.15 2.48 -11.84
CA ALA A 182 7.37 1.38 -12.78
C ALA A 182 7.32 1.84 -14.23
N VAL A 183 6.37 2.71 -14.56
CA VAL A 183 6.24 3.27 -15.91
C VAL A 183 7.44 4.17 -16.23
N TYR A 184 7.92 4.93 -15.25
CA TYR A 184 9.12 5.75 -15.42
C TYR A 184 10.38 4.89 -15.61
N ALA A 185 10.56 3.87 -14.77
CA ALA A 185 11.74 2.99 -14.79
C ALA A 185 11.78 2.05 -16.01
N ALA A 186 10.63 1.65 -16.57
CA ALA A 186 10.56 0.72 -17.70
C ALA A 186 10.70 1.37 -19.09
N GLN A 187 10.79 2.71 -19.17
CA GLN A 187 10.95 3.43 -20.43
C GLN A 187 12.34 3.19 -21.05
N PRO A 188 12.42 2.66 -22.29
CA PRO A 188 13.69 2.33 -22.93
C PRO A 188 14.50 3.57 -23.33
N ASP A 189 13.82 4.66 -23.68
CA ASP A 189 14.43 5.91 -24.15
C ASP A 189 14.01 7.08 -23.26
N LYS A 190 14.92 7.55 -22.41
CA LYS A 190 14.75 8.82 -21.68
C LYS A 190 14.66 10.04 -22.62
N GLY A 191 14.95 9.86 -23.91
CA GLY A 191 15.04 10.93 -24.91
C GLY A 191 13.72 11.36 -25.58
N ARG A 192 12.64 10.56 -25.50
CA ARG A 192 11.30 10.94 -26.01
C ARG A 192 10.35 11.33 -24.88
N GLN A 193 10.85 12.14 -23.97
CA GLN A 193 10.01 12.83 -23.00
C GLN A 193 9.30 14.00 -23.70
N GLY A 194 7.99 14.14 -23.49
CA GLY A 194 7.25 15.33 -23.91
C GLY A 194 7.80 16.59 -23.25
N VAL A 195 7.35 17.77 -23.69
CA VAL A 195 7.83 19.08 -23.21
C VAL A 195 7.79 19.21 -21.68
N MET A 196 6.88 18.49 -21.02
CA MET A 196 6.71 18.47 -19.56
C MET A 196 7.40 17.29 -18.84
N ARG A 197 8.36 16.60 -19.49
CA ARG A 197 8.95 15.33 -19.02
C ARG A 197 7.95 14.19 -18.85
N GLU A 198 6.76 14.33 -19.42
CA GLU A 198 5.76 13.29 -19.42
C GLU A 198 6.14 12.26 -20.50
N PRO A 199 5.97 10.95 -20.24
CA PRO A 199 6.00 9.98 -21.33
C PRO A 199 4.99 10.39 -22.41
N ALA A 200 5.38 10.21 -23.68
CA ALA A 200 4.50 10.48 -24.79
C ALA A 200 3.16 9.73 -24.61
N GLY A 201 2.04 10.47 -24.59
CA GLY A 201 0.69 9.91 -24.36
C GLY A 201 -0.05 10.42 -23.12
N ALA A 202 0.18 11.66 -22.66
CA ALA A 202 -0.42 12.30 -21.48
C ALA A 202 -1.95 12.58 -21.55
N GLY A 203 -2.71 11.67 -22.15
CA GLY A 203 -4.18 11.68 -22.19
C GLY A 203 -4.80 10.67 -21.22
N VAL A 204 -6.05 10.26 -21.49
CA VAL A 204 -6.77 9.24 -20.70
C VAL A 204 -6.02 7.91 -20.65
N GLU A 205 -5.29 7.57 -21.72
CA GLU A 205 -4.47 6.36 -21.81
C GLU A 205 -3.39 6.26 -20.72
N TRP A 206 -2.89 7.40 -20.27
CA TRP A 206 -1.91 7.48 -19.21
C TRP A 206 -2.48 7.03 -17.87
N TYR A 207 -3.69 7.49 -17.54
CA TYR A 207 -4.40 7.10 -16.32
C TYR A 207 -4.83 5.63 -16.37
N SER A 208 -5.32 5.14 -17.50
CA SER A 208 -5.67 3.73 -17.65
C SER A 208 -4.45 2.81 -17.57
N HIS A 209 -3.30 3.26 -18.08
CA HIS A 209 -2.03 2.54 -17.94
C HIS A 209 -1.61 2.41 -16.48
N ARG A 210 -1.59 3.51 -15.73
CA ARG A 210 -1.24 3.51 -14.30
C ARG A 210 -2.21 2.68 -13.48
N ALA A 211 -3.52 2.85 -13.71
CA ALA A 211 -4.55 2.10 -13.00
C ALA A 211 -4.42 0.59 -13.25
N GLY A 212 -4.23 0.17 -14.50
CA GLY A 212 -4.05 -1.24 -14.85
C GLY A 212 -2.79 -1.84 -14.21
N LEU A 213 -1.68 -1.10 -14.19
CA LEU A 213 -0.44 -1.55 -13.54
C LEU A 213 -0.56 -1.59 -12.01
N ALA A 214 -1.20 -0.60 -11.40
CA ALA A 214 -1.44 -0.57 -9.95
C ALA A 214 -2.28 -1.77 -9.51
N LEU A 215 -3.30 -2.12 -10.30
CA LEU A 215 -4.13 -3.30 -10.05
C LEU A 215 -3.35 -4.61 -10.24
N ALA A 216 -2.57 -4.74 -11.31
CA ALA A 216 -1.73 -5.92 -11.53
C ALA A 216 -0.70 -6.11 -10.39
N TYR A 217 -0.13 -5.01 -9.89
CA TYR A 217 0.78 -5.04 -8.75
C TYR A 217 0.06 -5.44 -7.45
N LEU A 218 -1.11 -4.87 -7.15
CA LEU A 218 -1.90 -5.22 -5.96
C LEU A 218 -2.35 -6.68 -5.97
N GLU A 219 -2.77 -7.20 -7.12
CA GLU A 219 -3.15 -8.61 -7.27
C GLU A 219 -1.96 -9.52 -6.92
N ALA A 220 -0.77 -9.20 -7.42
CA ALA A 220 0.45 -9.95 -7.11
C ALA A 220 0.86 -9.82 -5.63
N GLU A 221 0.86 -8.61 -5.07
CA GLU A 221 1.25 -8.36 -3.67
C GLU A 221 0.26 -8.97 -2.68
N ALA A 222 -1.02 -9.12 -3.05
CA ALA A 222 -2.00 -9.84 -2.23
C ALA A 222 -1.63 -11.31 -1.96
N HIS A 223 -0.77 -11.92 -2.78
CA HIS A 223 -0.19 -13.23 -2.47
C HIS A 223 0.82 -13.17 -1.33
N LEU A 224 1.56 -12.07 -1.17
CA LEU A 224 2.51 -11.88 -0.08
C LEU A 224 1.81 -11.68 1.27
N LEU A 225 0.56 -11.19 1.25
CA LEU A 225 -0.27 -10.96 2.44
C LEU A 225 -1.02 -12.21 2.92
N GLN A 226 -0.76 -13.38 2.32
CA GLN A 226 -1.37 -14.62 2.78
C GLN A 226 -0.81 -15.03 4.15
N PRO A 227 -1.64 -15.59 5.05
CA PRO A 227 -1.16 -16.09 6.33
C PRO A 227 -0.04 -17.11 6.13
N ILE A 228 1.08 -16.90 6.81
CA ILE A 228 2.21 -17.83 6.78
C ILE A 228 1.84 -18.99 7.71
N ASP A 229 1.84 -20.20 7.17
CA ASP A 229 1.51 -21.40 7.93
C ASP A 229 2.70 -21.81 8.83
N THR A 230 2.74 -21.24 10.03
CA THR A 230 3.82 -21.48 11.01
C THR A 230 3.85 -22.92 11.52
N ALA A 231 2.79 -23.70 11.30
CA ALA A 231 2.72 -25.09 11.77
C ALA A 231 3.61 -26.03 10.95
N THR A 232 3.81 -25.74 9.66
CA THR A 232 4.54 -26.64 8.75
C THR A 232 6.01 -26.30 8.60
N LYS A 233 6.38 -25.02 8.73
CA LYS A 233 7.76 -24.56 8.65
C LYS A 233 7.96 -23.29 9.48
N PRO A 234 8.98 -23.21 10.35
CA PRO A 234 9.26 -21.98 11.08
C PRO A 234 9.60 -20.86 10.08
N PRO A 235 9.05 -19.65 10.26
CA PRO A 235 9.33 -18.52 9.39
C PRO A 235 10.83 -18.21 9.45
N THR A 236 11.47 -18.15 8.28
CA THR A 236 12.84 -17.64 8.19
C THR A 236 12.74 -16.11 8.17
N PRO A 237 13.43 -15.39 9.08
CA PRO A 237 13.40 -13.94 9.10
C PRO A 237 13.74 -13.36 7.72
N GLY A 238 12.90 -12.44 7.25
CA GLY A 238 13.08 -11.78 5.96
C GLY A 238 12.84 -12.62 4.70
N HIS A 239 12.19 -13.78 4.81
CA HIS A 239 11.81 -14.59 3.64
C HIS A 239 10.32 -14.93 3.64
N ASN A 240 9.58 -14.39 2.67
CA ASN A 240 8.17 -14.73 2.46
C ASN A 240 8.02 -15.95 1.51
N PRO A 241 7.42 -17.07 1.96
CA PRO A 241 7.28 -18.28 1.13
C PRO A 241 6.39 -18.10 -0.10
N HIS A 242 5.53 -17.07 -0.11
CA HIS A 242 4.59 -16.80 -1.19
C HIS A 242 5.17 -15.94 -2.32
N LEU A 243 6.46 -15.55 -2.25
CA LEU A 243 7.09 -14.71 -3.26
C LEU A 243 7.05 -15.33 -4.67
N SER A 244 7.27 -16.64 -4.80
CA SER A 244 7.21 -17.31 -6.10
C SER A 244 5.81 -17.25 -6.72
N ALA A 245 4.77 -17.47 -5.91
CA ALA A 245 3.38 -17.33 -6.35
C ALA A 245 3.03 -15.88 -6.72
N ALA A 246 3.52 -14.90 -5.96
CA ALA A 246 3.34 -13.48 -6.25
C ALA A 246 3.97 -13.09 -7.61
N LEU A 247 5.19 -13.58 -7.91
CA LEU A 247 5.85 -13.31 -9.19
C LEU A 247 5.13 -13.96 -10.38
N VAL A 248 4.61 -15.18 -10.22
CA VAL A 248 3.78 -15.83 -11.26
C VAL A 248 2.50 -15.03 -11.49
N SER A 249 1.81 -14.65 -10.41
CA SER A 249 0.60 -13.82 -10.48
C SER A 249 0.87 -12.47 -11.17
N LEU A 250 1.99 -11.81 -10.85
CA LEU A 250 2.41 -10.58 -11.52
C LEU A 250 2.56 -10.75 -13.03
N ARG A 251 3.23 -11.83 -13.47
CA ARG A 251 3.40 -12.12 -14.91
C ARG A 251 2.05 -12.31 -15.60
N ASP A 252 1.18 -13.10 -15.00
CA ASP A 252 -0.15 -13.37 -15.55
C ASP A 252 -0.99 -12.09 -15.62
N SER A 253 -0.98 -11.26 -14.57
CA SER A 253 -1.71 -9.99 -14.52
C SER A 253 -1.17 -8.96 -15.51
N LEU A 254 0.16 -8.90 -15.72
CA LEU A 254 0.76 -8.05 -16.76
C LEU A 254 0.40 -8.53 -18.18
N SER A 255 0.32 -9.84 -18.41
CA SER A 255 -0.13 -10.40 -19.69
C SER A 255 -1.60 -10.08 -19.99
N LYS A 256 -2.48 -10.22 -18.98
CA LYS A 256 -3.89 -9.81 -19.06
C LYS A 256 -4.00 -8.30 -19.34
N TYR A 257 -3.24 -7.48 -18.61
CA TYR A 257 -3.18 -6.04 -18.78
C TYR A 257 -2.74 -5.65 -20.21
N ALA A 258 -1.69 -6.28 -20.75
CA ALA A 258 -1.22 -6.00 -22.11
C ALA A 258 -2.24 -6.42 -23.19
N THR A 259 -2.99 -7.49 -22.94
CA THR A 259 -4.07 -7.92 -23.83
C THR A 259 -5.25 -6.95 -23.79
N ALA A 260 -5.68 -6.51 -22.60
CA ALA A 260 -6.72 -5.50 -22.44
C ALA A 260 -6.33 -4.16 -23.12
N ARG A 261 -5.07 -3.73 -22.95
CA ARG A 261 -4.55 -2.51 -23.60
C ARG A 261 -4.58 -2.60 -25.13
N ARG A 262 -4.23 -3.75 -25.70
CA ARG A 262 -4.29 -3.95 -27.17
C ARG A 262 -5.72 -3.86 -27.69
N GLY A 263 -6.70 -4.39 -26.95
CA GLY A 263 -8.12 -4.26 -27.30
C GLY A 263 -8.64 -2.82 -27.23
N LEU A 264 -8.20 -2.05 -26.23
CA LEU A 264 -8.57 -0.64 -26.08
C LEU A 264 -8.07 0.22 -27.25
N GLY A 265 -6.87 -0.02 -27.77
CA GLY A 265 -6.31 0.73 -28.90
C GLY A 265 -7.05 0.52 -30.23
N THR A 266 -7.86 -0.55 -30.33
CA THR A 266 -8.69 -0.82 -31.52
C THR A 266 -10.11 -0.25 -31.42
N ALA A 267 -10.53 0.22 -30.25
CA ALA A 267 -11.85 0.77 -30.02
C ALA A 267 -11.77 2.28 -29.77
N GLU A 268 -12.26 3.09 -30.71
CA GLU A 268 -12.39 4.55 -30.53
C GLU A 268 -13.35 4.93 -29.37
N SER A 269 -14.00 3.97 -28.70
CA SER A 269 -14.82 4.13 -27.49
C SER A 269 -14.11 3.80 -26.16
N ALA A 270 -12.78 3.90 -26.11
CA ALA A 270 -11.92 3.50 -24.98
C ALA A 270 -12.35 4.02 -23.58
N THR A 271 -13.10 5.12 -23.50
CA THR A 271 -13.62 5.67 -22.23
C THR A 271 -14.69 4.77 -21.60
N GLU A 272 -15.56 4.15 -22.40
CA GLU A 272 -16.63 3.27 -21.89
C GLU A 272 -16.07 1.93 -21.42
N SER A 273 -15.03 1.42 -22.09
CA SER A 273 -14.39 0.15 -21.73
C SER A 273 -13.46 0.24 -20.50
N ALA A 274 -12.87 1.40 -20.22
CA ALA A 274 -12.06 1.58 -19.02
C ALA A 274 -12.91 1.52 -17.73
N ILE A 275 -14.13 2.06 -17.79
CA ILE A 275 -15.08 2.04 -16.69
C ILE A 275 -15.59 0.61 -16.45
N SER A 276 -15.94 -0.12 -17.52
CA SER A 276 -16.39 -1.51 -17.37
C SER A 276 -15.29 -2.44 -16.85
N PHE A 277 -14.02 -2.20 -17.21
CA PHE A 277 -12.89 -2.90 -16.61
C PHE A 277 -12.74 -2.61 -15.11
N LEU A 278 -12.82 -1.34 -14.70
CA LEU A 278 -12.78 -0.96 -13.28
C LEU A 278 -13.96 -1.56 -12.51
N GLU A 279 -15.15 -1.61 -13.12
CA GLU A 279 -16.33 -2.25 -12.51
C GLU A 279 -16.14 -3.76 -12.36
N LEU A 280 -15.58 -4.43 -13.37
CA LEU A 280 -15.33 -5.87 -13.33
C LEU A 280 -14.26 -6.23 -12.29
N MET A 281 -13.21 -5.41 -12.18
CA MET A 281 -12.16 -5.55 -11.18
C MET A 281 -12.67 -5.28 -9.76
N THR A 282 -13.45 -4.21 -9.56
CA THR A 282 -14.04 -3.91 -8.25
C THR A 282 -15.01 -5.01 -7.81
N ARG A 283 -15.81 -5.56 -8.74
CA ARG A 283 -16.66 -6.74 -8.47
C ARG A 283 -15.86 -7.99 -8.15
N SER A 284 -14.75 -8.23 -8.84
CA SER A 284 -13.86 -9.36 -8.56
C SER A 284 -13.24 -9.26 -7.16
N ILE A 285 -12.70 -8.10 -6.79
CA ILE A 285 -12.13 -7.85 -5.46
C ILE A 285 -13.21 -7.98 -4.39
N ALA A 286 -14.40 -7.40 -4.59
CA ALA A 286 -15.52 -7.55 -3.67
C ALA A 286 -15.96 -9.03 -3.51
N GLY A 287 -15.91 -9.81 -4.60
CA GLY A 287 -16.15 -11.25 -4.58
C GLY A 287 -15.11 -12.01 -3.75
N ILE A 288 -13.82 -11.67 -3.91
CA ILE A 288 -12.72 -12.27 -3.14
C ILE A 288 -12.87 -11.95 -1.65
N VAL A 289 -13.13 -10.69 -1.29
CA VAL A 289 -13.37 -10.27 0.11
C VAL A 289 -14.55 -11.04 0.70
N ARG A 290 -15.68 -11.11 -0.03
CA ARG A 290 -16.87 -11.83 0.41
C ARG A 290 -16.65 -13.34 0.55
N SER A 291 -15.89 -13.96 -0.35
CA SER A 291 -15.58 -15.40 -0.29
C SER A 291 -14.65 -15.78 0.86
N ARG A 292 -13.89 -14.80 1.39
CA ARG A 292 -12.90 -15.01 2.46
C ARG A 292 -13.44 -14.68 3.87
N GLY A 293 -14.72 -14.30 3.99
CA GLY A 293 -15.39 -14.13 5.27
C GLY A 293 -14.89 -12.93 6.10
N PHE A 294 -14.30 -11.93 5.45
CA PHE A 294 -14.03 -10.62 6.05
C PHE A 294 -15.29 -9.74 6.08
#